data_AF-A0A3P7IX21-F1
#
_entry.id   AF-A0A3P7IX21-F1
#
_cell.length_a   1.000
_cell.length_b   1.000
_cell.length_c   1.000
_cell.angle_alpha   90.00
_cell.angle_beta   90.00
_cell.angle_gamma   90.00
#
_symmetry.space_group_name_H-M   'P 1'
#
loop_
_entity.id
_entity.type
_entity.pdbx_description
1 polymer ?
#
loop_
_entity_poly.entity_id
_entity_poly.type
_entity_poly.pdbx_seq_one_letter_code
_entity_poly.pdbx_strand_id
1 'polypeptide(L)'
;FGGPRCAHRVPLRREYEEFGCPERPEVCAKLFDDGRCDEICNRESCLFDGFDCAKRNDIACRNPSECAYKYGDGNCDEQCAGAECGFDGGDCEEQASTANSDGNMIGVAVGVPPDVAVKNLRQLQAELAQRLFTHVSIAKDNEGLMVFEWSIDDGQGSRISTIDEQLVASNMDVTANGTMVFFDIDTSACRLLRRRNHAKPQCFTDLRPATTYLTLELARTRHFTGQTLPIRDITWRKYRAEVSAS
;
A
#
# COMPACT_ATOMS: atom_id res chain seq x y z
N PHE A 1 -11.52 21.78 6.51
CA PHE A 1 -10.88 22.15 5.24
C PHE A 1 -11.82 21.76 4.12
N GLY A 2 -12.73 22.67 3.74
CA GLY A 2 -13.81 22.39 2.81
C GLY A 2 -14.32 23.69 2.22
N GLY A 3 -14.22 23.81 0.91
CA GLY A 3 -14.75 24.90 0.10
C GLY A 3 -15.37 24.31 -1.16
N PRO A 4 -16.07 25.11 -1.98
CA PRO A 4 -16.86 24.65 -3.13
C PRO A 4 -16.05 24.01 -4.27
N ARG A 5 -14.72 23.91 -4.11
CA ARG A 5 -13.81 23.18 -4.99
C ARG A 5 -12.93 22.26 -4.14
N CYS A 6 -13.42 21.06 -3.82
CA CYS A 6 -12.66 19.97 -3.21
C CYS A 6 -11.67 19.36 -4.22
N ALA A 7 -10.79 20.15 -4.81
CA ALA A 7 -9.84 19.69 -5.82
C ALA A 7 -8.65 18.94 -5.20
N HIS A 8 -8.25 19.31 -3.98
CA HIS A 8 -7.12 18.69 -3.29
C HIS A 8 -7.62 17.93 -2.06
N ARG A 9 -7.43 16.60 -2.04
CA ARG A 9 -7.75 15.79 -0.86
C ARG A 9 -6.54 15.77 0.05
N VAL A 10 -6.77 16.11 1.31
CA VAL A 10 -5.73 16.25 2.32
C VAL A 10 -6.11 15.45 3.56
N PRO A 11 -5.15 15.07 4.40
CA PRO A 11 -5.44 14.32 5.61
C PRO A 11 -6.37 15.10 6.54
N LEU A 12 -7.23 14.37 7.25
CA LEU A 12 -8.17 14.95 8.20
C LEU A 12 -7.42 15.42 9.44
N ARG A 13 -7.97 16.45 10.10
CA ARG A 13 -7.41 16.97 11.36
C ARG A 13 -7.15 15.88 12.40
N ARG A 14 -8.11 14.96 12.56
CA ARG A 14 -8.03 13.84 13.51
C ARG A 14 -6.87 12.87 13.21
N GLU A 15 -6.49 12.73 11.94
CA GLU A 15 -5.42 11.82 11.51
C GLU A 15 -4.06 12.41 11.92
N TYR A 16 -3.83 13.71 11.68
CA TYR A 16 -2.63 14.39 12.18
C TYR A 16 -2.50 14.35 13.71
N GLU A 17 -3.62 14.54 14.42
CA GLU A 17 -3.67 14.45 15.88
C GLU A 17 -3.36 13.02 16.35
N GLU A 18 -3.94 12.00 15.72
CA GLU A 18 -3.69 10.59 16.04
C GLU A 18 -2.23 10.18 15.78
N PHE A 19 -1.64 10.64 14.68
CA PHE A 19 -0.26 10.29 14.31
C PHE A 19 0.79 11.08 15.10
N GLY A 20 0.37 12.09 15.88
CA GLY A 20 1.27 12.93 16.66
C GLY A 20 2.12 13.86 15.80
N CYS A 21 1.55 14.44 14.74
CA CYS A 21 2.21 15.52 14.00
C CYS A 21 2.47 16.69 14.96
N PRO A 22 3.74 17.16 15.11
CA PRO A 22 4.06 18.24 16.04
C PRO A 22 3.51 19.59 15.56
N GLU A 23 3.32 19.73 14.25
CA GLU A 23 2.74 20.92 13.65
C GLU A 23 1.23 20.92 13.79
N ARG A 24 0.66 22.13 13.75
CA ARG A 24 -0.80 22.27 13.74
C ARG A 24 -1.38 21.54 12.53
N PRO A 25 -2.43 20.71 12.70
CA PRO A 25 -3.03 19.98 11.59
C PRO A 25 -3.42 20.87 10.41
N GLU A 26 -3.86 22.11 10.65
CA GLU A 26 -4.19 23.07 9.59
C GLU A 26 -3.00 23.45 8.69
N VAL A 27 -1.78 23.43 9.23
CA VAL A 27 -0.57 23.82 8.50
C VAL A 27 -0.19 22.70 7.55
N CYS A 28 0.06 21.48 8.05
CA CYS A 28 0.45 20.37 7.20
C CYS A 28 -0.66 19.91 6.26
N ALA A 29 -1.94 20.05 6.63
CA ALA A 29 -3.03 19.78 5.68
C ALA A 29 -3.02 20.72 4.46
N LYS A 30 -2.48 21.94 4.59
CA LYS A 30 -2.40 22.89 3.48
C LYS A 30 -1.19 22.63 2.57
N LEU A 31 -0.09 22.14 3.14
CA LEU A 31 1.19 21.91 2.47
C LEU A 31 1.29 20.52 1.85
N PHE A 32 0.55 19.55 2.38
CA PHE A 32 0.54 18.17 1.91
C PHE A 32 0.38 18.05 0.38
N ASP A 33 1.36 17.44 -0.29
CA ASP A 33 1.35 17.16 -1.73
C ASP A 33 1.05 18.41 -2.58
N ASP A 34 1.61 19.58 -2.20
CA ASP A 34 1.47 20.84 -2.93
C ASP A 34 2.55 21.04 -4.03
N GLY A 35 3.48 20.09 -4.13
CA GLY A 35 4.60 20.06 -5.06
C GLY A 35 5.84 20.83 -4.57
N ARG A 36 5.84 21.31 -3.32
CA ARG A 36 6.99 21.95 -2.68
C ARG A 36 7.39 21.14 -1.47
N CYS A 37 8.70 21.05 -1.24
CA CYS A 37 9.21 20.36 -0.06
C CYS A 37 9.11 21.28 1.17
N ASP A 38 8.17 20.99 2.06
CA ASP A 38 8.03 21.62 3.36
C ASP A 38 8.60 20.72 4.47
N GLU A 39 9.88 20.94 4.78
CA GLU A 39 10.64 20.11 5.76
C GLU A 39 9.99 20.05 7.16
N ILE A 40 9.14 21.03 7.52
CA ILE A 40 8.36 21.02 8.76
C ILE A 40 7.29 19.91 8.80
N CYS A 41 6.77 19.52 7.63
CA CYS A 41 5.76 18.48 7.45
C CYS A 41 6.37 17.17 6.87
N ASN A 42 7.65 17.18 6.51
CA ASN A 42 8.39 16.03 5.98
C ASN A 42 8.80 15.00 7.05
N ARG A 43 7.80 14.39 7.68
CA ARG A 43 7.97 13.29 8.64
C ARG A 43 6.76 12.37 8.64
N GLU A 44 6.94 11.12 9.05
CA GLU A 44 5.89 10.10 9.01
C GLU A 44 4.59 10.55 9.71
N SER A 45 4.69 11.14 10.90
CA SER A 45 3.52 11.60 11.66
C SER A 45 2.71 12.69 10.93
N CYS A 46 3.32 13.36 9.95
CA CYS A 46 2.72 14.38 9.10
C CYS A 46 2.61 13.91 7.65
N LEU A 47 2.71 12.59 7.42
CA LEU A 47 2.58 11.92 6.13
C LEU A 47 3.60 12.38 5.08
N PHE A 48 4.82 12.66 5.54
CA PHE A 48 5.97 13.02 4.70
C PHE A 48 5.71 14.17 3.74
N ASP A 49 4.82 15.10 4.10
CA ASP A 49 4.42 16.21 3.23
C ASP A 49 3.90 15.73 1.87
N GLY A 50 3.21 14.59 1.84
CA GLY A 50 2.79 13.97 0.58
C GLY A 50 3.94 13.49 -0.30
N PHE A 51 5.11 13.24 0.31
CA PHE A 51 6.37 12.87 -0.33
C PHE A 51 6.97 13.95 -1.25
N ASP A 52 6.60 15.22 -1.13
CA ASP A 52 7.14 16.29 -1.98
C ASP A 52 8.65 16.48 -1.82
N CYS A 53 9.17 16.26 -0.61
CA CYS A 53 10.61 16.26 -0.37
C CYS A 53 11.35 15.07 -0.99
N ALA A 54 10.71 13.90 -1.08
CA ALA A 54 11.27 12.75 -1.79
C ALA A 54 11.32 13.03 -3.30
N LYS A 55 10.20 13.51 -3.88
CA LYS A 55 10.11 13.91 -5.29
C LYS A 55 11.14 14.98 -5.66
N ARG A 56 11.31 16.02 -4.82
CA ARG A 56 12.27 17.11 -5.04
C ARG A 56 13.73 16.63 -5.11
N ASN A 57 14.06 15.61 -4.32
CA ASN A 57 15.41 15.07 -4.23
C ASN A 57 15.63 13.91 -5.23
N ASP A 58 14.73 13.74 -6.20
CA ASP A 58 14.72 12.62 -7.16
C ASP A 58 14.75 11.24 -6.47
N ILE A 59 14.22 11.15 -5.24
CA ILE A 59 14.00 9.89 -4.52
C ILE A 59 12.70 9.30 -5.06
N ALA A 60 12.81 8.73 -6.26
CA ALA A 60 11.74 8.04 -6.96
C ALA A 60 12.31 6.76 -7.58
N CYS A 61 11.46 5.75 -7.75
CA CYS A 61 11.91 4.53 -8.39
C CYS A 61 12.39 4.83 -9.81
N ARG A 62 13.63 4.48 -10.13
CA ARG A 62 14.26 4.82 -11.41
C ARG A 62 13.58 4.12 -12.59
N ASN A 63 13.28 2.82 -12.42
CA ASN A 63 12.67 1.97 -13.45
C ASN A 63 11.41 1.29 -12.89
N PRO A 64 10.31 2.02 -12.60
CA PRO A 64 9.17 1.49 -11.86
C PRO A 64 8.50 0.31 -12.58
N SER A 65 8.39 0.35 -13.91
CA SER A 65 7.82 -0.76 -14.69
C SER A 65 8.70 -2.02 -14.68
N GLU A 66 10.03 -1.85 -14.72
CA GLU A 66 10.95 -3.00 -14.67
C GLU A 66 10.96 -3.62 -13.27
N CYS A 67 11.04 -2.78 -12.23
CA CYS A 67 10.96 -3.24 -10.85
C CYS A 67 9.61 -3.89 -10.55
N ALA A 68 8.51 -3.40 -11.14
CA ALA A 68 7.20 -4.06 -10.99
C ALA A 68 7.14 -5.44 -11.65
N TYR A 69 7.86 -5.65 -12.76
CA TYR A 69 7.93 -6.94 -13.44
C TYR A 69 8.75 -7.98 -12.65
N LYS A 70 9.83 -7.55 -11.99
CA LYS A 70 10.73 -8.40 -11.21
C LYS A 70 10.33 -8.54 -9.74
N TYR A 71 9.35 -7.77 -9.29
CA TYR A 71 8.92 -7.70 -7.91
C TYR A 71 8.61 -9.08 -7.31
N GLY A 72 9.37 -9.50 -6.30
CA GLY A 72 9.14 -10.76 -5.59
C GLY A 72 9.32 -11.99 -6.48
N ASP A 73 10.24 -11.92 -7.46
CA ASP A 73 10.55 -13.02 -8.37
C ASP A 73 11.55 -14.03 -7.78
N GLY A 74 12.10 -13.74 -6.59
CA GLY A 74 13.03 -14.57 -5.85
C GLY A 74 14.51 -14.29 -6.16
N ASN A 75 14.82 -13.32 -7.02
CA ASN A 75 16.17 -12.85 -7.28
C ASN A 75 16.33 -11.43 -6.74
N CYS A 76 17.42 -11.16 -6.03
CA CYS A 76 17.70 -9.80 -5.57
C CYS A 76 18.18 -8.92 -6.73
N ASP A 77 17.35 -7.97 -7.13
CA ASP A 77 17.64 -6.85 -8.01
C ASP A 77 17.95 -5.60 -7.18
N GLU A 78 19.23 -5.39 -6.87
CA GLU A 78 19.73 -4.25 -6.06
C GLU A 78 19.23 -2.87 -6.52
N GLN A 79 18.94 -2.70 -7.81
CA GLN A 79 18.38 -1.46 -8.36
C GLN A 79 16.91 -1.19 -7.97
N CYS A 80 16.20 -2.22 -7.49
CA CYS A 80 14.81 -2.21 -7.07
C CYS A 80 14.64 -2.35 -5.53
N ALA A 81 15.74 -2.55 -4.80
CA ALA A 81 15.75 -2.75 -3.35
C ALA A 81 15.43 -1.48 -2.52
N GLY A 82 15.35 -0.32 -3.15
CA GLY A 82 14.97 0.94 -2.51
C GLY A 82 13.50 0.96 -2.07
N ALA A 83 13.19 1.74 -1.02
CA ALA A 83 11.84 1.87 -0.52
C ALA A 83 10.89 2.45 -1.59
N GLU A 84 11.38 3.43 -2.36
CA GLU A 84 10.69 4.05 -3.48
C GLU A 84 10.32 3.06 -4.60
N CYS A 85 11.03 1.93 -4.70
CA CYS A 85 10.75 0.85 -5.64
C CYS A 85 9.98 -0.33 -5.02
N GLY A 86 9.66 -0.26 -3.72
CA GLY A 86 8.92 -1.32 -3.01
C GLY A 86 9.80 -2.46 -2.48
N PHE A 87 11.08 -2.21 -2.21
CA PHE A 87 12.02 -3.19 -1.62
C PHE A 87 12.20 -4.46 -2.46
N ASP A 88 12.07 -4.37 -3.77
CA ASP A 88 12.19 -5.51 -4.68
C ASP A 88 11.30 -6.71 -4.31
N GLY A 89 10.15 -6.45 -3.69
CA GLY A 89 9.29 -7.52 -3.20
C GLY A 89 9.90 -8.37 -2.08
N GLY A 90 10.92 -7.85 -1.38
CA GLY A 90 11.61 -8.52 -0.29
C GLY A 90 12.75 -9.44 -0.75
N ASP A 91 13.04 -9.54 -2.05
CA ASP A 91 14.02 -10.51 -2.58
C ASP A 91 15.47 -10.22 -2.14
N CYS A 92 15.77 -8.97 -1.81
CA CYS A 92 17.08 -8.54 -1.29
C CYS A 92 17.19 -8.58 0.24
N GLU A 93 16.12 -8.93 0.96
CA GLU A 93 16.18 -9.05 2.41
C GLU A 93 16.73 -10.42 2.81
N GLU A 94 17.70 -10.46 3.73
CA GLU A 94 18.19 -11.73 4.27
C GLU A 94 17.01 -12.51 4.88
N GLN A 95 16.82 -13.77 4.46
CA GLN A 95 15.74 -14.71 4.86
C GLN A 95 15.55 -14.91 6.39
N ALA A 96 16.30 -14.21 7.22
CA ALA A 96 16.18 -14.16 8.66
C ALA A 96 14.95 -13.37 9.17
N SER A 97 14.21 -12.66 8.31
CA SER A 97 12.93 -12.03 8.63
C SER A 97 11.75 -12.90 8.20
N THR A 98 11.62 -14.09 8.79
CA THR A 98 10.29 -14.55 9.26
C THR A 98 9.85 -13.70 10.47
N ALA A 99 10.12 -12.40 10.41
CA ALA A 99 9.65 -11.43 11.37
C ALA A 99 8.15 -11.44 11.19
N ASN A 100 7.44 -11.94 12.21
CA ASN A 100 6.00 -11.83 12.40
C ASN A 100 5.47 -10.70 11.53
N SER A 101 4.64 -11.02 10.53
CA SER A 101 3.90 -9.97 9.84
C SER A 101 3.36 -9.07 10.94
N ASP A 102 3.48 -7.76 10.78
CA ASP A 102 3.07 -6.79 11.81
C ASP A 102 1.57 -6.91 12.18
N GLY A 103 0.89 -7.90 11.60
CA GLY A 103 -0.54 -8.01 11.53
C GLY A 103 -1.12 -7.00 10.56
N ASN A 104 -0.28 -6.26 9.86
CA ASN A 104 -0.72 -5.11 9.11
C ASN A 104 -1.30 -5.58 7.78
N MET A 105 -2.61 -5.42 7.60
CA MET A 105 -3.30 -5.90 6.43
C MET A 105 -4.16 -4.80 5.81
N ILE A 106 -4.17 -4.74 4.49
CA ILE A 106 -5.10 -3.90 3.72
C ILE A 106 -5.92 -4.77 2.78
N GLY A 107 -7.20 -4.49 2.63
CA GLY A 107 -8.06 -5.08 1.61
C GLY A 107 -8.29 -4.06 0.50
N VAL A 108 -7.91 -4.38 -0.73
CA VAL A 108 -8.05 -3.52 -1.90
C VAL A 108 -9.10 -4.10 -2.82
N ALA A 109 -10.16 -3.33 -3.07
CA ALA A 109 -11.17 -3.68 -4.05
C ALA A 109 -10.77 -3.15 -5.44
N VAL A 110 -10.72 -4.03 -6.42
CA VAL A 110 -10.52 -3.69 -7.84
C VAL A 110 -11.80 -3.95 -8.62
N GLY A 111 -12.19 -3.01 -9.47
CA GLY A 111 -13.39 -3.10 -10.31
C GLY A 111 -13.17 -3.93 -11.58
N VAL A 112 -12.56 -5.11 -11.44
CA VAL A 112 -12.41 -6.11 -12.50
C VAL A 112 -12.80 -7.49 -11.98
N PRO A 113 -13.25 -8.39 -12.86
CA PRO A 113 -13.58 -9.76 -12.46
C PRO A 113 -12.37 -10.52 -11.91
N PRO A 114 -12.59 -11.57 -11.09
CA PRO A 114 -11.53 -12.35 -10.45
C PRO A 114 -10.46 -12.92 -11.37
N ASP A 115 -10.81 -13.37 -12.58
CA ASP A 115 -9.87 -13.94 -13.54
C ASP A 115 -8.88 -12.92 -14.10
N VAL A 116 -9.32 -11.66 -14.20
CA VAL A 116 -8.45 -10.54 -14.57
C VAL A 116 -7.60 -10.11 -13.38
N ALA A 117 -8.20 -9.99 -12.19
CA ALA A 117 -7.48 -9.59 -10.98
C ALA A 117 -6.34 -10.57 -10.64
N VAL A 118 -6.63 -11.87 -10.62
CA VAL A 118 -5.67 -12.92 -10.24
C VAL A 118 -4.45 -12.96 -11.16
N LYS A 119 -4.64 -12.78 -12.47
CA LYS A 119 -3.54 -12.71 -13.45
C LYS A 119 -2.62 -11.49 -13.28
N ASN A 120 -3.06 -10.47 -12.53
CA ASN A 120 -2.36 -9.19 -12.38
C ASN A 120 -1.98 -8.92 -10.92
N LEU A 121 -2.00 -9.93 -10.04
CA LEU A 121 -1.73 -9.74 -8.61
C LEU A 121 -0.32 -9.18 -8.34
N ARG A 122 0.71 -9.72 -8.99
CA ARG A 122 2.09 -9.22 -8.84
C ARG A 122 2.23 -7.75 -9.24
N GLN A 123 1.64 -7.38 -10.38
CA GLN A 123 1.62 -5.99 -10.83
C GLN A 123 0.89 -5.08 -9.83
N LEU A 124 -0.21 -5.56 -9.26
CA LEU A 124 -0.95 -4.84 -8.22
C LEU A 124 -0.14 -4.70 -6.92
N GLN A 125 0.58 -5.75 -6.49
CA GLN A 125 1.49 -5.69 -5.34
C GLN A 125 2.57 -4.64 -5.55
N ALA A 126 3.25 -4.67 -6.69
CA ALA A 126 4.30 -3.72 -7.02
C ALA A 126 3.77 -2.28 -7.07
N GLU A 127 2.59 -2.05 -7.67
CA GLU A 127 1.97 -0.74 -7.70
C GLU A 127 1.67 -0.22 -6.29
N LEU A 128 1.13 -1.07 -5.41
CA LEU A 128 0.87 -0.72 -4.02
C LEU A 128 2.18 -0.46 -3.26
N ALA A 129 3.21 -1.28 -3.45
CA ALA A 129 4.50 -1.16 -2.78
C ALA A 129 5.24 0.13 -3.16
N GLN A 130 5.29 0.46 -4.45
CA GLN A 130 5.89 1.71 -4.95
C GLN A 130 5.14 2.94 -4.47
N ARG A 131 3.80 2.87 -4.36
CA ARG A 131 3.01 3.97 -3.80
C ARG A 131 3.21 4.10 -2.29
N LEU A 132 3.26 2.99 -1.56
CA LEU A 132 3.38 2.98 -0.10
C LEU A 132 4.82 3.17 0.40
N PHE A 133 5.83 3.07 -0.47
CA PHE A 133 7.24 3.06 -0.06
C PHE A 133 7.54 1.96 0.97
N THR A 134 6.94 0.77 0.80
CA THR A 134 7.05 -0.35 1.75
C THR A 134 6.86 -1.68 1.01
N HIS A 135 7.36 -2.78 1.58
CA HIS A 135 7.12 -4.10 1.02
C HIS A 135 5.64 -4.51 1.22
N VAL A 136 5.03 -5.04 0.14
CA VAL A 136 3.65 -5.51 0.09
C VAL A 136 3.60 -6.93 -0.46
N SER A 137 2.98 -7.84 0.28
CA SER A 137 2.79 -9.24 -0.13
C SER A 137 1.31 -9.61 -0.13
N ILE A 138 0.89 -10.58 -0.95
CA ILE A 138 -0.50 -11.07 -0.92
C ILE A 138 -0.73 -11.77 0.42
N ALA A 139 -1.81 -11.38 1.11
CA ALA A 139 -2.16 -12.00 2.37
C ALA A 139 -2.65 -13.44 2.15
N LYS A 140 -2.20 -14.33 3.04
CA LYS A 140 -2.54 -15.77 3.02
C LYS A 140 -3.00 -16.21 4.40
N ASP A 141 -4.08 -16.98 4.44
CA ASP A 141 -4.57 -17.67 5.63
C ASP A 141 -4.45 -19.20 5.47
N ASN A 142 -5.01 -19.95 6.41
CA ASN A 142 -5.00 -21.42 6.38
C ASN A 142 -5.74 -22.00 5.17
N GLU A 143 -6.59 -21.22 4.50
CA GLU A 143 -7.34 -21.64 3.32
C GLU A 143 -6.64 -21.24 2.01
N GLY A 144 -5.53 -20.49 2.05
CA GLY A 144 -4.80 -20.00 0.86
C GLY A 144 -4.80 -18.48 0.72
N LEU A 145 -4.73 -17.97 -0.52
CA LEU A 145 -4.71 -16.52 -0.78
C LEU A 145 -6.06 -15.88 -0.42
N MET A 146 -6.00 -14.70 0.21
CA MET A 146 -7.17 -13.95 0.64
C MET A 146 -7.75 -13.11 -0.52
N VAL A 147 -8.34 -13.79 -1.50
CA VAL A 147 -9.00 -13.19 -2.68
C VAL A 147 -10.50 -13.47 -2.61
N PHE A 148 -11.31 -12.44 -2.75
CA PHE A 148 -12.77 -12.48 -2.59
C PHE A 148 -13.48 -11.78 -3.75
N GLU A 149 -14.70 -12.20 -4.03
CA GLU A 149 -15.62 -11.41 -4.85
C GLU A 149 -15.87 -10.06 -4.20
N TRP A 150 -16.16 -9.03 -5.00
CA TRP A 150 -16.51 -7.72 -4.48
C TRP A 150 -17.56 -7.02 -5.33
N SER A 151 -18.51 -6.36 -4.67
CA SER A 151 -19.49 -5.48 -5.32
C SER A 151 -19.58 -4.15 -4.56
N ILE A 152 -20.06 -3.11 -5.23
CA ILE A 152 -20.29 -1.81 -4.60
C ILE A 152 -21.44 -1.86 -3.58
N ASP A 153 -22.41 -2.74 -3.79
CA ASP A 153 -23.63 -2.83 -3.02
C ASP A 153 -23.44 -3.70 -1.75
N ASP A 154 -22.71 -4.81 -1.88
CA ASP A 154 -22.55 -5.81 -0.82
C ASP A 154 -21.16 -5.82 -0.18
N GLY A 155 -20.17 -5.16 -0.80
CA GLY A 155 -18.80 -5.17 -0.33
C GLY A 155 -18.12 -6.52 -0.57
N GLN A 156 -17.46 -7.07 0.45
CA GLN A 156 -16.74 -8.35 0.38
C GLN A 156 -17.73 -9.52 0.23
N GLY A 157 -17.61 -10.26 -0.87
CA GLY A 157 -18.38 -11.48 -1.16
C GLY A 157 -17.64 -12.77 -0.80
N SER A 158 -17.95 -13.83 -1.55
CA SER A 158 -17.39 -15.17 -1.31
C SER A 158 -15.90 -15.25 -1.65
N ARG A 159 -15.19 -16.16 -0.98
CA ARG A 159 -13.78 -16.43 -1.24
C ARG A 159 -13.60 -17.15 -2.58
N ILE A 160 -12.58 -16.73 -3.34
CA ILE A 160 -12.21 -17.35 -4.60
C ILE A 160 -11.11 -18.37 -4.35
N SER A 161 -11.32 -19.63 -4.78
CA SER A 161 -10.32 -20.68 -4.66
C SER A 161 -9.19 -20.51 -5.68
N THR A 162 -8.02 -20.09 -5.19
CA THR A 162 -6.78 -19.94 -5.96
C THR A 162 -5.67 -20.85 -5.42
N ILE A 163 -4.86 -21.45 -6.29
CA ILE A 163 -3.58 -22.10 -5.94
C ILE A 163 -2.49 -21.40 -6.74
N ASP A 164 -1.39 -20.97 -6.10
CA ASP A 164 -0.21 -20.36 -6.73
C ASP A 164 -0.54 -19.27 -7.78
N GLU A 165 -1.37 -18.29 -7.38
CA GLU A 165 -1.82 -17.19 -8.26
C GLU A 165 -2.58 -17.65 -9.52
N GLN A 166 -3.09 -18.88 -9.52
CA GLN A 166 -3.94 -19.44 -10.58
C GLN A 166 -5.33 -19.77 -10.04
N LEU A 167 -6.36 -19.49 -10.84
CA LEU A 167 -7.73 -19.90 -10.55
C LEU A 167 -7.88 -21.41 -10.74
N VAL A 168 -8.31 -22.13 -9.71
CA VAL A 168 -8.37 -23.61 -9.72
C VAL A 168 -9.79 -24.12 -9.94
N ALA A 169 -10.79 -23.39 -9.46
CA ALA A 169 -12.18 -23.66 -9.72
C ALA A 169 -12.95 -22.34 -9.65
N SER A 170 -13.89 -22.15 -10.57
CA SER A 170 -14.88 -21.09 -10.44
C SER A 170 -16.26 -21.69 -10.74
N ASN A 171 -17.11 -21.78 -9.71
CA ASN A 171 -18.54 -21.53 -9.95
C ASN A 171 -18.67 -20.01 -9.95
N MET A 172 -18.12 -19.37 -10.98
CA MET A 172 -18.03 -17.93 -11.06
C MET A 172 -19.44 -17.37 -11.18
N ASP A 173 -19.88 -16.58 -10.20
CA ASP A 173 -21.05 -15.76 -10.42
C ASP A 173 -20.65 -14.64 -11.39
N VAL A 174 -21.12 -14.74 -12.63
CA VAL A 174 -20.84 -13.80 -13.74
C VAL A 174 -21.32 -12.37 -13.39
N THR A 175 -22.03 -12.20 -12.27
CA THR A 175 -22.50 -10.92 -11.74
C THR A 175 -21.49 -10.18 -10.86
N ALA A 176 -20.39 -10.80 -10.43
CA ALA A 176 -19.37 -10.15 -9.61
C ALA A 176 -18.60 -9.08 -10.42
N ASN A 177 -18.94 -7.81 -10.20
CA ASN A 177 -18.37 -6.66 -10.91
C ASN A 177 -16.99 -6.21 -10.36
N GLY A 178 -16.41 -6.96 -9.42
CA GLY A 178 -15.12 -6.64 -8.82
C GLY A 178 -14.53 -7.77 -7.99
N THR A 179 -13.30 -7.54 -7.54
CA THR A 179 -12.51 -8.47 -6.75
C THR A 179 -11.89 -7.72 -5.58
N MET A 180 -11.95 -8.27 -4.37
CA MET A 180 -11.23 -7.77 -3.21
C MET A 180 -10.03 -8.66 -2.94
N VAL A 181 -8.85 -8.06 -2.83
CA VAL A 181 -7.59 -8.74 -2.54
C VAL A 181 -7.02 -8.19 -1.24
N PHE A 182 -6.66 -9.05 -0.31
CA PHE A 182 -5.96 -8.63 0.90
C PHE A 182 -4.45 -8.74 0.73
N PHE A 183 -3.73 -7.78 1.29
CA PHE A 183 -2.28 -7.67 1.26
C PHE A 183 -1.73 -7.46 2.66
N ASP A 184 -0.62 -8.14 2.96
CA ASP A 184 0.19 -7.87 4.13
C ASP A 184 1.16 -6.71 3.83
N ILE A 185 1.26 -5.78 4.77
CA ILE A 185 2.08 -4.58 4.68
C ILE A 185 3.24 -4.71 5.66
N ASP A 186 4.43 -4.98 5.15
CA ASP A 186 5.62 -5.11 5.98
C ASP A 186 6.24 -3.73 6.23
N THR A 187 5.99 -3.20 7.43
CA THR A 187 6.60 -1.95 7.90
C THR A 187 7.90 -2.19 8.69
N SER A 188 8.32 -3.44 8.85
CA SER A 188 9.53 -3.84 9.58
C SER A 188 10.81 -3.50 8.82
N ALA A 189 10.82 -3.68 7.50
CA ALA A 189 11.92 -3.28 6.61
C ALA A 189 12.31 -1.81 6.82
N CYS A 190 11.32 -0.91 6.80
CA CYS A 190 11.54 0.51 7.05
C CYS A 190 12.08 0.79 8.45
N ARG A 191 11.58 0.07 9.48
CA ARG A 191 12.10 0.19 10.86
C ARG A 191 13.56 -0.26 10.96
N LEU A 192 13.96 -1.30 10.23
CA LEU A 192 15.34 -1.78 10.19
C LEU A 192 16.25 -0.78 9.47
N LEU A 193 15.83 -0.23 8.33
CA LEU A 193 16.57 0.84 7.64
C LEU A 193 16.81 2.05 8.54
N ARG A 194 15.77 2.50 9.27
CA ARG A 194 15.88 3.63 10.22
C ARG A 194 16.87 3.38 11.36
N ARG A 195 17.13 2.12 11.71
CA ARG A 195 18.13 1.75 12.73
C ARG A 195 19.55 1.70 12.17
N ARG A 196 19.71 1.24 10.91
CA ARG A 196 21.02 1.05 10.27
C ARG A 196 21.58 2.35 9.70
N ASN A 197 20.75 3.14 9.04
CA ASN A 197 21.14 4.41 8.43
C ASN A 197 20.69 5.56 9.32
N HIS A 198 21.61 6.42 9.77
CA HIS A 198 21.26 7.64 10.53
C HIS A 198 20.43 8.67 9.72
N ALA A 199 20.14 8.38 8.45
CA ALA A 199 19.24 9.17 7.61
C ALA A 199 17.77 8.87 7.95
N LYS A 200 16.87 9.81 7.68
CA LYS A 200 15.41 9.62 7.81
C LYS A 200 14.90 8.93 6.53
N PRO A 201 14.66 7.60 6.52
CA PRO A 201 14.16 6.97 5.31
C PRO A 201 12.74 7.46 5.02
N GLN A 202 12.42 7.64 3.74
CA GLN A 202 11.10 8.05 3.27
C GLN A 202 10.23 6.79 3.10
N CYS A 203 9.80 6.21 4.21
CA CYS A 203 8.96 5.01 4.25
C CYS A 203 8.16 4.95 5.56
N PHE A 204 7.05 4.20 5.58
CA PHE A 204 6.20 4.10 6.77
C PHE A 204 6.67 3.02 7.74
N THR A 205 6.60 3.31 9.03
CA THR A 205 6.85 2.38 10.14
C THR A 205 5.59 1.97 10.91
N ASP A 206 4.44 2.60 10.62
CA ASP A 206 3.09 2.28 11.11
C ASP A 206 2.08 2.20 9.95
N LEU A 207 1.13 1.25 10.03
CA LEU A 207 0.13 1.03 8.99
C LEU A 207 -0.82 2.22 8.81
N ARG A 208 -1.20 2.91 9.89
CA ARG A 208 -2.24 3.95 9.85
C ARG A 208 -1.84 5.16 9.00
N PRO A 209 -0.64 5.75 9.17
CA PRO A 209 -0.19 6.79 8.26
C PRO A 209 -0.02 6.26 6.82
N ALA A 210 0.46 5.03 6.65
CA ALA A 210 0.63 4.41 5.34
C ALA A 210 -0.70 4.29 4.56
N THR A 211 -1.75 3.78 5.20
CA THR A 211 -3.07 3.61 4.59
C THR A 211 -3.79 4.93 4.36
N THR A 212 -3.62 5.90 5.26
CA THR A 212 -4.14 7.26 5.10
C THR A 212 -3.53 7.92 3.87
N TYR A 213 -2.20 7.84 3.73
CA TYR A 213 -1.50 8.35 2.56
C TYR A 213 -1.96 7.64 1.27
N LEU A 214 -2.00 6.31 1.26
CA LEU A 214 -2.43 5.54 0.08
C LEU A 214 -3.85 5.90 -0.37
N THR A 215 -4.77 6.08 0.57
CA THR A 215 -6.16 6.48 0.28
C THR A 215 -6.21 7.85 -0.41
N LEU A 216 -5.40 8.80 0.05
CA LEU A 216 -5.32 10.13 -0.54
C LEU A 216 -4.67 10.09 -1.93
N GLU A 217 -3.57 9.35 -2.07
CA GLU A 217 -2.84 9.21 -3.33
C GLU A 217 -3.69 8.56 -4.42
N LEU A 218 -4.43 7.50 -4.10
CA LEU A 218 -5.32 6.83 -5.05
C LEU A 218 -6.53 7.68 -5.44
N ALA A 219 -7.03 8.51 -4.53
CA ALA A 219 -8.11 9.43 -4.85
C ALA A 219 -7.68 10.54 -5.84
N ARG A 220 -6.37 10.83 -5.91
CA ARG A 220 -5.76 11.80 -6.83
C ARG A 220 -5.50 11.20 -8.20
N THR A 221 -4.95 9.98 -8.28
CA THR A 221 -4.53 9.32 -9.53
C THR A 221 -5.67 8.72 -10.37
N ARG A 222 -6.88 9.30 -10.36
CA ARG A 222 -8.07 8.78 -11.09
C ARG A 222 -7.95 8.74 -12.62
N HIS A 223 -6.78 8.99 -13.19
CA HIS A 223 -6.51 8.79 -14.61
C HIS A 223 -6.18 7.33 -14.89
N PHE A 224 -7.22 6.61 -15.32
CA PHE A 224 -7.11 5.24 -15.80
C PHE A 224 -6.39 5.23 -17.15
N THR A 225 -5.09 4.89 -17.16
CA THR A 225 -4.30 4.79 -18.41
C THR A 225 -4.44 3.44 -19.11
N GLY A 226 -5.27 2.53 -18.56
CA GLY A 226 -5.46 1.17 -19.08
C GLY A 226 -4.34 0.19 -18.74
N GLN A 227 -3.26 0.66 -18.08
CA GLN A 227 -2.11 -0.15 -17.66
C GLN A 227 -2.15 -0.55 -16.18
N THR A 228 -3.04 0.05 -15.37
CA THR A 228 -3.21 -0.21 -13.94
C THR A 228 -4.62 -0.71 -13.65
N LEU A 229 -4.81 -1.48 -12.57
CA LEU A 229 -6.14 -1.99 -12.19
C LEU A 229 -7.00 -0.90 -11.53
N PRO A 230 -8.35 -0.93 -11.71
CA PRO A 230 -9.23 0.11 -11.19
C PRO A 230 -9.49 -0.11 -9.71
N ILE A 231 -8.61 0.39 -8.85
CA ILE A 231 -8.83 0.40 -7.41
C ILE A 231 -10.08 1.25 -7.11
N ARG A 232 -11.09 0.63 -6.50
CA ARG A 232 -12.38 1.21 -6.16
C ARG A 232 -12.50 1.58 -4.70
N ASP A 233 -11.94 0.74 -3.83
CA ASP A 233 -12.03 0.90 -2.38
C ASP A 233 -10.81 0.32 -1.67
N ILE A 234 -10.50 0.84 -0.49
CA ILE A 234 -9.45 0.33 0.39
C ILE A 234 -9.99 0.22 1.80
N THR A 235 -9.88 -0.96 2.36
CA THR A 235 -10.10 -1.25 3.77
C THR A 235 -8.77 -1.62 4.41
N TRP A 236 -8.64 -1.46 5.72
CA TRP A 236 -7.46 -1.91 6.43
C TRP A 236 -7.83 -2.48 7.79
N ARG A 237 -7.05 -3.46 8.24
CA ARG A 237 -7.18 -4.09 9.55
C ARG A 237 -5.79 -4.25 10.13
N LYS A 238 -5.64 -3.91 11.40
CA LYS A 238 -4.50 -4.38 12.18
C LYS A 238 -4.90 -5.71 12.79
N TYR A 239 -4.25 -6.80 12.41
CA TYR A 239 -4.43 -8.11 13.02
C TYR A 239 -4.21 -7.95 14.52
N ARG A 240 -5.28 -8.16 15.28
CA ARG A 240 -5.14 -8.42 16.70
C ARG A 240 -4.90 -9.92 16.77
N ALA A 241 -3.69 -10.32 17.13
CA ALA A 241 -3.51 -11.66 17.66
C ALA A 241 -4.49 -11.79 18.82
N GLU A 242 -5.55 -12.58 18.66
CA GLU A 242 -6.39 -12.95 19.78
C GLU A 242 -5.46 -13.59 20.80
N VAL A 243 -5.24 -12.89 21.91
CA VAL A 243 -4.71 -13.53 23.10
C VAL A 243 -5.79 -14.53 23.49
N SER A 244 -5.59 -15.79 23.10
CA SER A 244 -6.32 -16.92 23.62
C SER A 244 -6.08 -16.94 25.13
N ALA A 245 -6.98 -16.30 25.87
CA ALA A 245 -7.09 -16.45 27.30
C ALA A 245 -7.43 -17.92 27.57
N SER A 246 -6.41 -18.68 27.97
CA SER A 246 -6.56 -19.96 28.64
C SER A 246 -7.00 -19.75 30.09
#